data_AF-A0A943D5N8-F1
#
_entry.id   AF-A0A943D5N8-F1
#
_cell.length_a   1.000
_cell.length_b   1.000
_cell.length_c   1.000
_cell.angle_alpha   90.00
_cell.angle_beta   90.00
_cell.angle_gamma   90.00
#
_symmetry.space_group_name_H-M   'P 1'
#
loop_
_entity.id
_entity.type
_entity.pdbx_description
1 polymer ?
#
loop_
_entity_poly.entity_id
_entity_poly.type
_entity_poly.pdbx_seq_one_letter_code
_entity_poly.pdbx_strand_id
1 'polypeptide(L)'
;MRGSTVVIILGSMGFLLMGLLSLKSKKMRNFLKDSGVYNDIEKFMKLNGIFNISIGLVGIILGVLDYTFIEKSKYIVITFIIVIAIASFIQSKMLKKYRNI
;
A
#
# COMPACT_ATOMS: atom_id res chain seq x y z
N MET A 1 -17.98 -11.72 -11.53
CA MET A 1 -16.85 -10.78 -11.35
C MET A 1 -15.74 -11.17 -12.30
N ARG A 2 -15.09 -10.21 -12.98
CA ARG A 2 -13.94 -10.53 -13.83
C ARG A 2 -12.72 -10.83 -12.98
N GLY A 3 -11.80 -11.63 -13.52
CA GLY A 3 -10.51 -11.89 -12.87
C GLY A 3 -9.75 -10.59 -12.56
N SER A 4 -9.82 -9.59 -13.45
CA SER A 4 -9.23 -8.25 -13.24
C SER A 4 -9.72 -7.58 -11.96
N THR A 5 -11.05 -7.55 -11.75
CA THR A 5 -11.67 -6.94 -10.58
C THR A 5 -11.21 -7.64 -9.31
N VAL A 6 -11.20 -8.97 -9.31
CA VAL A 6 -10.75 -9.77 -8.18
C VAL A 6 -9.27 -9.50 -7.86
N VAL A 7 -8.41 -9.42 -8.89
CA VAL A 7 -6.98 -9.12 -8.73
C VAL A 7 -6.78 -7.73 -8.13
N ILE A 8 -7.51 -6.71 -8.61
CA ILE A 8 -7.43 -5.34 -8.07
C ILE A 8 -7.84 -5.33 -6.60
N ILE A 9 -8.99 -5.93 -6.26
CA ILE A 9 -9.51 -5.96 -4.90
C ILE A 9 -8.57 -6.72 -3.95
N LEU A 10 -8.10 -7.91 -4.34
CA LEU A 10 -7.17 -8.70 -3.51
C LEU A 10 -5.84 -7.99 -3.27
N GLY A 11 -5.26 -7.39 -4.33
CA GLY A 11 -4.06 -6.57 -4.20
C GLY A 11 -4.27 -5.41 -3.23
N SER A 12 -5.39 -4.70 -3.38
CA SER A 12 -5.77 -3.58 -2.52
C SER A 12 -5.96 -3.98 -1.06
N MET A 13 -6.58 -5.14 -0.82
CA MET A 13 -6.71 -5.71 0.53
C MET A 13 -5.35 -6.01 1.16
N GLY A 14 -4.38 -6.50 0.39
CA GLY A 14 -3.00 -6.69 0.86
C GLY A 14 -2.36 -5.39 1.37
N PHE A 15 -2.53 -4.30 0.63
CA PHE A 15 -2.09 -2.96 1.06
C PHE A 15 -2.82 -2.49 2.33
N LEU A 16 -4.15 -2.63 2.40
CA LEU A 16 -4.90 -2.27 3.61
C LEU A 16 -4.41 -3.05 4.84
N LEU A 17 -4.20 -4.36 4.71
CA LEU A 17 -3.71 -5.22 5.79
C LEU A 17 -2.31 -4.79 6.23
N MET A 18 -1.37 -4.58 5.30
CA MET A 18 -0.04 -4.08 5.62
C MET A 18 -0.08 -2.71 6.30
N GLY A 19 -0.98 -1.84 5.85
CA GLY A 19 -1.21 -0.54 6.45
C GLY A 19 -1.67 -0.64 7.91
N LEU A 20 -2.68 -1.47 8.16
CA LEU A 20 -3.20 -1.71 9.52
C LEU A 20 -2.15 -2.36 10.43
N LEU A 21 -1.43 -3.36 9.93
CA LEU A 21 -0.34 -4.00 10.67
C LEU A 21 0.75 -2.98 11.04
N SER A 22 1.14 -2.12 10.09
CA SER A 22 2.12 -1.07 10.33
C SER A 22 1.64 -0.03 11.34
N LEU A 23 0.34 0.23 11.48
CA LEU A 23 -0.18 1.20 12.46
C LEU A 23 -0.42 0.59 13.85
N LYS A 24 -0.91 -0.66 13.91
CA LYS A 24 -1.43 -1.24 15.16
C LYS A 24 -0.55 -2.34 15.76
N SER A 25 0.34 -2.95 14.99
CA SER A 25 1.11 -4.11 15.47
C SER A 25 2.27 -3.70 16.37
N LYS A 26 2.12 -3.97 17.68
CA LYS A 26 3.23 -3.89 18.65
C LYS A 26 4.35 -4.88 18.33
N LYS A 27 3.99 -6.07 17.84
CA LYS A 27 4.96 -7.10 17.44
C LYS A 27 5.87 -6.61 16.33
N MET A 28 5.30 -6.00 15.28
CA MET A 28 6.08 -5.43 14.18
C MET A 28 6.98 -4.30 14.68
N ARG A 29 6.46 -3.44 15.57
CA ARG A 29 7.24 -2.35 16.16
C ARG A 29 8.47 -2.86 16.90
N ASN A 30 8.31 -3.88 17.75
CA ASN A 30 9.41 -4.43 18.53
C ASN A 30 10.43 -5.11 17.61
N PHE A 31 9.98 -5.90 16.63
CA PHE A 31 10.88 -6.52 15.65
C PHE A 31 11.74 -5.48 14.90
N LEU A 32 11.15 -4.36 14.48
CA LEU A 32 11.91 -3.29 13.82
C LEU A 32 12.86 -2.55 14.77
N LYS A 33 12.50 -2.41 16.06
CA LYS A 33 13.38 -1.86 17.10
C LYS A 33 14.61 -2.73 17.30
N ASP A 34 14.40 -4.04 17.43
CA ASP A 34 15.47 -4.99 17.67
C ASP A 34 16.44 -5.09 16.47
N SER A 35 15.96 -4.77 15.27
CA SER A 35 16.78 -4.81 14.05
C SER A 35 17.85 -3.71 13.94
N GLY A 36 17.68 -2.58 14.63
CA GLY A 36 18.57 -1.41 14.49
C GLY A 36 18.55 -0.73 13.11
N VAL A 37 17.70 -1.15 12.16
CA VAL A 37 17.69 -0.66 10.76
C VAL A 37 17.15 0.77 10.61
N TYR A 38 16.35 1.25 11.57
CA TYR A 38 15.62 2.51 11.50
C TYR A 38 15.94 3.43 12.67
N ASN A 39 16.19 4.70 12.36
CA ASN A 39 16.43 5.79 13.31
C ASN A 39 15.17 6.23 14.05
N ASP A 40 14.04 6.28 13.33
CA ASP A 40 12.76 6.73 13.88
C ASP A 40 11.66 5.76 13.44
N ILE A 41 11.52 4.68 14.22
CA ILE A 41 10.61 3.57 13.93
C ILE A 41 9.16 4.01 14.02
N GLU A 42 8.82 4.92 14.94
CA GLU A 42 7.44 5.37 15.09
C GLU A 42 6.99 6.18 13.88
N LYS A 43 7.80 7.13 13.40
CA LYS A 43 7.46 7.88 12.18
C LYS A 43 7.50 6.98 10.95
N PHE A 44 8.48 6.08 10.85
CA PHE A 44 8.53 5.11 9.75
C PHE A 44 7.25 4.28 9.68
N MET A 45 6.86 3.64 10.79
CA MET A 45 5.67 2.80 10.85
C MET A 45 4.38 3.58 10.60
N LYS A 46 4.27 4.81 11.14
CA LYS A 46 3.11 5.67 10.93
C LYS A 46 2.94 6.04 9.46
N LEU A 47 4.01 6.52 8.82
CA LEU A 47 3.97 6.91 7.41
C LEU A 47 3.79 5.70 6.50
N ASN A 48 4.52 4.61 6.74
CA ASN A 48 4.34 3.37 5.99
C ASN A 48 2.91 2.85 6.10
N GLY A 49 2.33 2.92 7.29
CA GLY A 49 0.94 2.54 7.53
C GLY A 49 -0.05 3.40 6.75
N ILE A 50 0.07 4.72 6.84
CA ILE A 50 -0.78 5.67 6.11
C ILE A 50 -0.65 5.46 4.59
N PHE A 51 0.56 5.33 4.05
CA PHE A 51 0.78 5.10 2.62
C PHE A 51 0.08 3.84 2.12
N ASN A 52 0.28 2.72 2.82
CA ASN A 52 -0.34 1.45 2.45
C ASN A 52 -1.88 1.51 2.55
N ILE A 53 -2.45 2.15 3.59
CA ILE A 53 -3.90 2.36 3.66
C ILE A 53 -4.40 3.19 2.48
N SER A 54 -3.74 4.31 2.17
CA SER A 54 -4.12 5.17 1.06
C SER A 54 -4.10 4.45 -0.28
N ILE A 55 -3.04 3.66 -0.55
CA ILE A 55 -2.94 2.83 -1.77
C ILE A 55 -4.08 1.83 -1.82
N GLY A 56 -4.35 1.14 -0.71
CA GLY A 56 -5.43 0.17 -0.61
C GLY A 56 -6.80 0.80 -0.89
N LEU A 57 -7.09 1.97 -0.32
CA LEU A 57 -8.36 2.67 -0.55
C LEU A 57 -8.53 3.09 -2.02
N VAL A 58 -7.49 3.66 -2.64
CA VAL A 58 -7.50 4.01 -4.07
C VAL A 58 -7.72 2.77 -4.93
N GLY A 59 -7.08 1.66 -4.58
CA GLY A 59 -7.26 0.39 -5.27
C GLY A 59 -8.68 -0.17 -5.16
N ILE A 60 -9.34 -0.05 -4.00
CA ILE A 60 -10.76 -0.41 -3.85
C ILE A 60 -11.64 0.44 -4.76
N ILE A 61 -11.40 1.75 -4.83
CA ILE A 61 -12.14 2.66 -5.73
C ILE A 61 -11.97 2.21 -7.18
N LEU A 62 -10.74 1.92 -7.61
CA LEU A 62 -10.47 1.41 -8.96
C LEU A 62 -11.10 0.04 -9.22
N GLY A 63 -11.17 -0.83 -8.21
CA GLY A 63 -11.86 -2.12 -8.31
C GLY A 63 -13.36 -1.96 -8.51
N VAL A 64 -14.00 -1.02 -7.79
CA VAL A 64 -15.42 -0.69 -7.99
C VAL A 64 -15.65 -0.09 -9.39
N LEU A 65 -14.72 0.75 -9.87
CA LEU A 65 -14.77 1.29 -11.23
C LEU A 65 -14.60 0.18 -12.28
N ASP A 66 -13.70 -0.78 -12.09
CA ASP A 66 -13.50 -1.93 -13.00
C ASP A 66 -14.76 -2.81 -13.08
N TYR A 67 -15.42 -3.00 -11.94
CA TYR A 67 -16.68 -3.73 -11.86
C TYR A 67 -17.81 -3.03 -12.63
N THR A 68 -17.86 -1.69 -12.56
CA THR A 68 -18.93 -0.87 -13.14
C THR A 68 -18.70 -0.59 -14.63
N PHE A 69 -17.48 -0.27 -15.04
CA PHE A 69 -17.10 0.13 -16.40
C PHE A 69 -16.41 -1.01 -17.15
N ILE A 70 -17.19 -2.06 -17.41
CA ILE A 70 -16.76 -3.32 -18.01
C ILE A 70 -15.94 -3.09 -19.30
N GLU A 71 -16.38 -2.22 -20.21
CA GLU A 71 -15.67 -2.00 -21.49
C GLU A 71 -14.30 -1.31 -21.33
N LYS A 72 -14.05 -0.65 -20.20
CA LYS A 72 -12.82 0.12 -19.94
C LYS A 72 -11.84 -0.60 -19.02
N SER A 73 -12.14 -1.85 -18.65
CA SER A 73 -11.36 -2.66 -17.70
C SER A 73 -9.85 -2.67 -17.98
N LYS A 74 -9.44 -2.84 -19.26
CA LYS A 74 -8.01 -2.78 -19.65
C LYS A 74 -7.32 -1.49 -19.20
N TYR A 75 -7.97 -0.35 -19.40
CA TYR A 75 -7.41 0.95 -19.01
C TYR A 75 -7.37 1.09 -17.49
N ILE A 76 -8.40 0.62 -16.78
CA ILE A 76 -8.47 0.68 -15.31
C ILE A 76 -7.36 -0.16 -14.67
N VAL A 77 -7.10 -1.36 -15.18
CA VAL A 77 -5.99 -2.22 -14.71
C VAL A 77 -4.64 -1.54 -14.95
N ILE A 78 -4.42 -0.94 -16.12
CA ILE A 78 -3.19 -0.19 -16.42
C ILE A 78 -3.02 0.99 -15.44
N THR A 79 -4.09 1.76 -15.21
CA THR A 79 -4.08 2.86 -14.24
C THR A 79 -3.76 2.35 -12.83
N PHE A 80 -4.36 1.25 -12.40
CA PHE A 80 -4.08 0.64 -11.10
C PHE A 80 -2.60 0.29 -10.91
N ILE A 81 -1.98 -0.35 -11.91
CA ILE A 81 -0.55 -0.70 -11.88
C ILE A 81 0.32 0.57 -11.80
N ILE A 82 0.03 1.57 -12.63
CA ILE A 82 0.80 2.83 -12.67
C ILE A 82 0.69 3.57 -11.33
N VAL A 83 -0.52 3.67 -10.77
CA VAL A 83 -0.75 4.35 -9.49
C VAL A 83 0.01 3.66 -8.36
N ILE A 84 -0.03 2.33 -8.28
CA ILE A 84 0.73 1.58 -7.27
C ILE A 84 2.22 1.81 -7.45
N ALA A 85 2.74 1.69 -8.68
CA ALA A 85 4.17 1.85 -8.94
C ALA A 85 4.68 3.25 -8.53
N ILE A 86 3.94 4.31 -8.88
CA ILE A 86 4.27 5.69 -8.51
C ILE A 86 4.19 5.86 -6.99
N ALA A 87 3.11 5.39 -6.36
CA ALA A 87 2.93 5.52 -4.92
C ALA A 87 4.03 4.78 -4.14
N SER A 88 4.41 3.56 -4.55
CA SER A 88 5.50 2.80 -3.97
C SER A 88 6.86 3.49 -4.15
N PHE A 89 7.09 4.13 -5.29
CA PHE A 89 8.32 4.90 -5.53
C PHE A 89 8.40 6.13 -4.60
N ILE A 90 7.31 6.88 -4.48
CA ILE A 90 7.21 8.04 -3.57
C ILE A 90 7.40 7.58 -2.12
N GLN A 91 6.71 6.52 -1.72
CA GLN A 91 6.81 5.91 -0.39
C GLN A 91 8.26 5.51 -0.07
N SER A 92 8.95 4.86 -1.01
CA SER A 92 10.36 4.46 -0.84
C SER A 92 11.26 5.67 -0.59
N LYS A 93 11.13 6.74 -1.39
CA LYS A 93 11.89 7.98 -1.19
C LYS A 93 11.58 8.63 0.16
N MET A 94 10.30 8.72 0.53
CA MET A 94 9.88 9.37 1.77
C MET A 94 10.24 8.58 3.03
N LEU A 95 10.34 7.25 2.95
CA LEU A 95 10.68 6.41 4.09
C LEU A 95 12.19 6.25 4.28
N LYS A 96 13.01 6.47 3.24
CA LYS A 96 14.48 6.39 3.32
C LYS A 96 15.05 7.27 4.44
N LYS A 97 14.50 8.47 4.67
CA LYS A 97 14.96 9.40 5.72
C LYS A 97 14.86 8.85 7.15
N TYR A 98 14.14 7.76 7.37
CA TYR A 98 14.03 7.11 8.68
C TYR A 98 14.92 5.89 8.84
N ARG A 99 15.70 5.52 7.81
CA ARG A 99 16.67 4.43 7.87
C ARG A 99 17.99 4.91 8.47
N ASN A 100 18.76 3.97 8.99
CA ASN A 100 20.09 4.18 9.57
C ASN A 100 21.24 4.23 8.55
N ILE A 101 20.92 4.36 7.25
CA ILE A 101 21.86 4.23 6.13
C ILE A 101 21.95 5.57 5.40
#